data_AF-A0A936GQZ1-F1
#
_entry.id   AF-A0A936GQZ1-F1
#
_cell.length_a   1.000
_cell.length_b   1.000
_cell.length_c   1.000
_cell.angle_alpha   90.00
_cell.angle_beta   90.00
_cell.angle_gamma   90.00
#
_symmetry.space_group_name_H-M   'P 1'
#
loop_
_entity.id
_entity.type
_entity.pdbx_description
1 polymer ?
#
loop_
_entity_poly.entity_id
_entity_poly.type
_entity_poly.pdbx_seq_one_letter_code
_entity_poly.pdbx_strand_id
1 'polypeptide(L)'
;MKRLSLLFFIILCLVLNACGRGGTVNGHTARTAYRSVKMLKEKLPPDNRVEFEVAFWTIRDDKKLEQDFLDTVDGKSAWEIIDMGKEIYQQRKSTGFAGYEKYNSWDEMIAKFDKERIDQETRPGSTKRDDSKKNGTILYNLRVPNR
;
A
#
# COMPACT_ATOMS: atom_id res chain seq x y z
N MET A 1 -23.19 20.65 -41.47
CA MET A 1 -22.43 21.21 -40.32
C MET A 1 -22.80 20.59 -38.96
N LYS A 2 -24.07 20.22 -38.68
CA LYS A 2 -24.48 19.66 -37.37
C LYS A 2 -23.84 18.31 -37.00
N ARG A 3 -23.55 17.44 -37.99
CA ARG A 3 -22.94 16.11 -37.74
C ARG A 3 -21.43 16.14 -37.51
N LEU A 4 -20.71 17.13 -38.08
CA LEU A 4 -19.28 17.31 -37.85
C LEU A 4 -18.99 17.81 -36.43
N SER A 5 -19.86 18.68 -35.92
CA SER A 5 -19.75 19.25 -34.57
C SER A 5 -19.92 18.17 -33.48
N LEU A 6 -20.75 17.16 -33.73
CA LEU A 6 -21.00 16.04 -32.83
C LEU A 6 -19.81 15.07 -32.77
N LEU A 7 -19.13 14.85 -33.89
CA LEU A 7 -17.87 14.07 -33.94
C LEU A 7 -16.73 14.77 -33.21
N PHE A 8 -16.60 16.09 -33.38
CA PHE A 8 -15.60 16.89 -32.66
C PHE A 8 -15.80 16.86 -31.14
N PHE A 9 -17.05 16.85 -30.68
CA PHE A 9 -17.38 16.77 -29.25
C PHE A 9 -17.02 15.41 -28.64
N ILE A 10 -17.29 14.31 -29.36
CA ILE A 10 -16.91 12.95 -28.93
C ILE A 10 -15.39 12.79 -28.87
N ILE A 11 -14.67 13.32 -29.87
CA ILE A 11 -13.20 13.29 -29.91
C ILE A 11 -12.62 14.10 -28.74
N LEU A 12 -13.19 15.28 -28.45
CA LEU A 12 -12.78 16.12 -27.32
C LEU A 12 -12.99 15.43 -25.96
N CYS A 13 -14.08 14.67 -25.79
CA CYS A 13 -14.33 13.89 -24.57
C CYS A 13 -13.32 12.75 -24.36
N LEU A 14 -12.76 12.17 -25.43
CA LEU A 14 -11.75 11.10 -25.31
C LEU A 14 -10.38 11.64 -24.86
N VAL A 15 -10.00 12.87 -25.24
CA VAL A 15 -8.72 13.48 -24.83
C VAL A 15 -8.70 13.90 -23.35
N LEU A 16 -9.86 14.00 -22.70
CA LEU A 16 -9.97 14.32 -21.27
C LEU A 16 -9.63 13.15 -20.33
N ASN A 17 -9.33 11.96 -20.86
CA ASN A 17 -8.75 10.85 -20.09
C ASN A 17 -7.23 10.98 -19.87
N ALA A 18 -6.62 12.12 -20.24
CA ALA A 18 -5.30 12.51 -19.75
C ALA A 18 -5.37 12.95 -18.26
N CYS A 19 -5.98 12.11 -17.42
CA CYS A 19 -6.07 12.31 -15.99
C CYS A 19 -4.81 11.69 -15.37
N GLY A 20 -3.95 12.54 -14.82
CA GLY A 20 -2.57 12.20 -14.45
C GLY A 20 -2.41 11.05 -13.45
N ARG A 21 -1.14 10.70 -13.18
CA ARG A 21 -0.63 9.64 -12.28
C ARG A 21 -1.20 9.59 -10.85
N GLY A 22 -2.27 10.32 -10.51
CA GLY A 22 -2.91 10.32 -9.20
C GLY A 22 -3.62 9.01 -8.82
N GLY A 23 -3.68 8.03 -9.71
CA GLY A 23 -4.14 6.66 -9.45
C GLY A 23 -3.02 5.63 -9.26
N THR A 24 -1.75 6.04 -9.35
CA THR A 24 -0.59 5.15 -9.27
C THR A 24 0.47 5.72 -8.34
N VAL A 25 1.40 4.87 -7.90
CA VAL A 25 2.57 5.29 -7.15
C VAL A 25 3.52 6.06 -8.08
N ASN A 26 4.15 7.12 -7.55
CA ASN A 26 5.19 7.87 -8.24
C ASN A 26 6.54 7.53 -7.58
N GLY A 27 7.23 6.55 -8.13
CA GLY A 27 8.51 6.02 -7.66
C GLY A 27 9.72 6.89 -8.00
N HIS A 28 9.58 8.08 -8.59
CA HIS A 28 10.74 8.90 -8.97
C HIS A 28 11.69 9.21 -7.79
N THR A 29 11.14 9.34 -6.58
CA THR A 29 11.89 9.48 -5.33
C THR A 29 11.12 8.78 -4.19
N ALA A 30 11.80 8.45 -3.09
CA ALA A 30 11.14 7.93 -1.88
C ALA A 30 10.04 8.87 -1.37
N ARG A 31 10.30 10.19 -1.42
CA ARG A 31 9.32 11.21 -0.98
C ARG A 31 8.05 11.17 -1.83
N THR A 32 8.17 11.08 -3.16
CA THR A 32 7.01 11.01 -4.05
C THR A 32 6.28 9.69 -3.92
N ALA A 33 7.01 8.58 -3.73
CA ALA A 33 6.43 7.26 -3.57
C ALA A 33 5.55 7.20 -2.31
N TYR A 34 6.10 7.58 -1.16
CA TYR A 34 5.37 7.60 0.11
C TYR A 34 4.19 8.57 0.10
N ARG A 35 4.33 9.72 -0.58
CA ARG A 35 3.21 10.66 -0.76
C ARG A 35 2.10 10.06 -1.60
N SER A 36 2.42 9.42 -2.73
CA SER A 36 1.43 8.75 -3.57
C SER A 36 0.71 7.64 -2.81
N VAL A 37 1.44 6.80 -2.08
CA VAL A 37 0.88 5.71 -1.26
C VAL A 37 -0.11 6.25 -0.23
N LYS A 38 0.24 7.33 0.48
CA LYS A 38 -0.70 7.98 1.39
C LYS A 38 -1.98 8.41 0.68
N MET A 39 -1.88 9.04 -0.49
CA MET A 39 -3.05 9.47 -1.25
C MET A 39 -3.88 8.30 -1.79
N LEU A 40 -3.24 7.24 -2.26
CA LEU A 40 -3.91 6.04 -2.75
C LEU A 40 -4.67 5.32 -1.64
N LYS A 41 -4.05 5.19 -0.45
CA LYS A 41 -4.70 4.59 0.72
C LYS A 41 -6.01 5.30 1.06
N GLU A 42 -6.04 6.63 1.04
CA GLU A 42 -7.27 7.38 1.37
C GLU A 42 -8.39 7.22 0.35
N LYS A 43 -8.07 6.80 -0.88
CA LYS A 43 -9.05 6.51 -1.94
C LYS A 43 -9.60 5.07 -1.87
N LEU A 44 -8.96 4.19 -1.11
CA LEU A 44 -9.42 2.81 -0.96
C LEU A 44 -10.62 2.70 0.01
N PRO A 45 -11.48 1.70 -0.20
CA PRO A 45 -12.44 1.27 0.82
C PRO A 45 -11.72 0.99 2.15
N PRO A 46 -12.30 1.32 3.32
CA PRO A 46 -11.66 1.16 4.62
C PRO A 46 -11.02 -0.21 4.84
N ASP A 47 -11.71 -1.27 4.44
CA ASP A 47 -11.31 -2.67 4.63
C ASP A 47 -10.04 -3.05 3.84
N ASN A 48 -9.70 -2.32 2.77
CA ASN A 48 -8.51 -2.61 1.96
C ASN A 48 -7.31 -1.74 2.35
N ARG A 49 -7.48 -0.76 3.23
CA ARG A 49 -6.41 0.20 3.55
C ARG A 49 -5.24 -0.45 4.27
N VAL A 50 -5.52 -1.36 5.20
CA VAL A 50 -4.50 -2.10 5.94
C VAL A 50 -3.78 -3.08 5.03
N GLU A 51 -4.54 -3.84 4.22
CA GLU A 51 -3.97 -4.76 3.24
C GLU A 51 -2.99 -4.05 2.29
N PHE A 52 -3.41 -2.93 1.71
CA PHE A 52 -2.55 -2.11 0.85
C PHE A 52 -1.29 -1.62 1.55
N GLU A 53 -1.40 -1.14 2.79
CA GLU A 53 -0.26 -0.67 3.56
C GLU A 53 0.72 -1.82 3.88
N VAL A 54 0.21 -2.96 4.34
CA VAL A 54 1.03 -4.17 4.60
C VAL A 54 1.75 -4.62 3.35
N ALA A 55 1.06 -4.63 2.20
CA ALA A 55 1.64 -5.02 0.93
C ALA A 55 2.76 -4.07 0.48
N PHE A 56 2.51 -2.76 0.52
CA PHE A 56 3.51 -1.75 0.17
C PHE A 56 4.79 -1.91 0.98
N TRP A 57 4.66 -2.08 2.28
CA TRP A 57 5.81 -2.25 3.15
C TRP A 57 6.49 -3.61 2.94
N THR A 58 5.73 -4.66 2.61
CA THR A 58 6.28 -5.99 2.29
C THR A 58 7.22 -5.90 1.09
N ILE A 59 6.83 -5.14 0.07
CA ILE A 59 7.68 -4.85 -1.09
C ILE A 59 8.93 -4.05 -0.68
N ARG A 60 8.78 -3.03 0.19
CA ARG A 60 9.93 -2.23 0.67
C ARG A 60 10.95 -3.05 1.44
N ASP A 61 10.47 -4.00 2.24
CA ASP A 61 11.32 -4.91 3.01
C ASP A 61 12.04 -5.93 2.11
N ASP A 62 11.37 -6.38 1.04
CA ASP A 62 11.95 -7.29 0.03
C ASP A 62 13.03 -6.61 -0.80
N LYS A 63 12.73 -5.42 -1.31
CA LYS A 63 13.64 -4.60 -2.11
C LYS A 63 14.48 -3.72 -1.20
N LYS A 64 15.58 -4.28 -0.68
CA LYS A 64 16.46 -3.60 0.28
C LYS A 64 17.06 -2.30 -0.29
N LEU A 65 17.52 -2.34 -1.54
CA LEU A 65 18.04 -1.17 -2.22
C LEU A 65 16.90 -0.21 -2.56
N GLU A 66 17.12 1.08 -2.31
CA GLU A 66 16.08 2.08 -2.52
C GLU A 66 15.67 2.19 -3.99
N GLN A 67 16.63 2.20 -4.92
CA GLN A 67 16.31 2.32 -6.34
C GLN A 67 15.49 1.14 -6.85
N ASP A 68 15.89 -0.09 -6.51
CA ASP A 68 15.13 -1.30 -6.88
C ASP A 68 13.69 -1.24 -6.35
N PHE A 69 13.51 -0.76 -5.11
CA PHE A 69 12.20 -0.56 -4.53
C PHE A 69 11.38 0.47 -5.33
N LEU A 70 11.98 1.63 -5.60
CA LEU A 70 11.34 2.73 -6.32
C LEU A 70 10.92 2.33 -7.74
N ASP A 71 11.79 1.64 -8.47
CA ASP A 71 11.52 1.14 -9.81
C ASP A 71 10.44 0.05 -9.79
N THR A 72 10.43 -0.79 -8.76
CA THR A 72 9.43 -1.85 -8.57
C THR A 72 8.03 -1.28 -8.35
N VAL A 73 7.90 -0.19 -7.60
CA VAL A 73 6.58 0.39 -7.26
C VAL A 73 6.13 1.50 -8.21
N ASP A 74 7.01 2.10 -9.02
CA ASP A 74 6.61 3.18 -9.91
C ASP A 74 5.51 2.76 -10.89
N GLY A 75 4.52 3.62 -11.07
CA GLY A 75 3.38 3.37 -11.97
C GLY A 75 2.39 2.32 -11.48
N LYS A 76 2.63 1.65 -10.35
CA LYS A 76 1.71 0.65 -9.80
C LYS A 76 0.50 1.27 -9.13
N SER A 77 -0.68 0.72 -9.40
CA SER A 77 -1.93 1.03 -8.70
C SER A 77 -1.95 0.38 -7.30
N ALA A 78 -2.93 0.78 -6.48
CA ALA A 78 -3.09 0.20 -5.15
C ALA A 78 -3.33 -1.32 -5.17
N TRP A 79 -4.11 -1.82 -6.14
CA TRP A 79 -4.41 -3.24 -6.27
C TRP A 79 -3.19 -4.04 -6.73
N GLU A 80 -2.41 -3.52 -7.70
CA GLU A 80 -1.16 -4.17 -8.11
C GLU A 80 -0.14 -4.26 -6.95
N ILE A 81 -0.08 -3.22 -6.10
CA ILE A 81 0.75 -3.26 -4.90
C ILE A 81 0.28 -4.36 -3.94
N ILE A 82 -1.03 -4.54 -3.75
CA ILE A 82 -1.59 -5.64 -2.95
C ILE A 82 -1.18 -6.99 -3.51
N ASP A 83 -1.37 -7.20 -4.82
CA ASP A 83 -1.07 -8.46 -5.49
C ASP A 83 0.42 -8.82 -5.37
N MET A 84 1.30 -7.85 -5.60
CA MET A 84 2.75 -8.03 -5.42
C MET A 84 3.12 -8.37 -3.96
N GLY A 85 2.47 -7.73 -2.99
CA GLY A 85 2.67 -8.06 -1.57
C GLY A 85 2.27 -9.49 -1.23
N LYS A 86 1.14 -9.97 -1.79
CA LYS A 86 0.68 -11.36 -1.67
C LYS A 86 1.68 -12.34 -2.27
N GLU A 87 2.20 -12.05 -3.46
CA GLU A 87 3.21 -12.90 -4.11
C GLU A 87 4.47 -13.03 -3.25
N ILE A 88 4.99 -11.92 -2.73
CA ILE A 88 6.16 -11.92 -1.84
C ILE A 88 5.88 -12.69 -0.55
N TYR A 89 4.68 -12.53 0.03
CA TYR A 89 4.28 -13.30 1.21
C TYR A 89 4.30 -14.80 0.93
N GLN A 90 3.71 -15.26 -0.18
CA GLN A 90 3.68 -16.68 -0.52
C GLN A 90 5.09 -17.23 -0.73
N GLN A 91 5.95 -16.50 -1.44
CA GLN A 91 7.35 -16.86 -1.61
C GLN A 91 8.05 -17.01 -0.25
N ARG A 92 7.96 -16.01 0.62
CA ARG A 92 8.59 -16.02 1.95
C ARG A 92 8.04 -17.11 2.87
N LYS A 93 6.74 -17.38 2.80
CA LYS A 93 6.09 -18.44 3.56
C LYS A 93 6.58 -19.81 3.11
N SER A 94 6.73 -20.03 1.80
CA SER A 94 7.30 -21.27 1.26
C SER A 94 8.76 -21.50 1.67
N THR A 95 9.50 -20.42 1.95
CA THR A 95 10.90 -20.48 2.43
C THR A 95 11.04 -20.51 3.95
N GLY A 96 9.94 -20.61 4.70
CA GLY A 96 9.98 -20.71 6.18
C GLY A 96 10.35 -19.40 6.87
N PHE A 97 9.89 -18.25 6.37
CA PHE A 97 10.10 -16.98 7.05
C PHE A 97 9.40 -16.94 8.41
N ALA A 98 10.17 -16.89 9.50
CA ALA A 98 9.70 -16.98 10.89
C ALA A 98 8.55 -16.02 11.25
N GLY A 99 8.51 -14.83 10.64
CA GLY A 99 7.44 -13.84 10.89
C GLY A 99 6.06 -14.27 10.40
N TYR A 100 5.98 -15.24 9.49
CA TYR A 100 4.73 -15.69 8.85
C TYR A 100 4.20 -17.04 9.33
N GLU A 101 4.97 -17.79 10.14
CA GLU A 101 4.59 -19.11 10.66
C GLU A 101 3.29 -19.09 11.46
N LYS A 102 3.03 -17.98 12.17
CA LYS A 102 1.86 -17.77 13.00
C LYS A 102 0.55 -17.51 12.23
N TYR A 103 0.59 -17.50 10.90
CA TYR A 103 -0.57 -17.22 10.05
C TYR A 103 -0.76 -18.36 9.05
N ASN A 104 -1.98 -18.86 8.91
CA ASN A 104 -2.34 -19.88 7.93
C ASN A 104 -2.53 -19.30 6.53
N SER A 105 -2.91 -18.02 6.42
CA SER A 105 -3.06 -17.32 5.13
C SER A 105 -2.69 -15.84 5.23
N TRP A 106 -2.56 -15.21 4.05
CA TRP A 106 -2.43 -13.75 3.95
C TRP A 106 -3.64 -13.06 4.58
N ASP A 107 -4.86 -13.51 4.27
CA ASP A 107 -6.09 -12.90 4.75
C ASP A 107 -6.21 -12.98 6.28
N GLU A 108 -5.76 -14.08 6.90
CA GLU A 108 -5.70 -14.21 8.36
C GLU A 108 -4.73 -13.19 8.98
N MET A 109 -3.58 -12.99 8.32
CA MET A 109 -2.61 -11.99 8.75
C MET A 109 -3.18 -10.57 8.68
N ILE A 110 -3.85 -10.23 7.57
CA ILE A 110 -4.50 -8.92 7.40
C ILE A 110 -5.61 -8.71 8.43
N ALA A 111 -6.50 -9.69 8.62
CA ALA A 111 -7.57 -9.62 9.61
C ALA A 111 -7.04 -9.36 11.04
N LYS A 112 -5.90 -9.95 11.39
CA LYS A 112 -5.25 -9.67 12.68
C LYS A 112 -4.78 -8.21 12.76
N PHE A 113 -4.16 -7.68 11.71
CA PHE A 113 -3.70 -6.29 11.69
C PHE A 113 -4.84 -5.28 11.71
N ASP A 114 -5.95 -5.57 11.03
CA ASP A 114 -7.16 -4.75 11.11
C ASP A 114 -7.69 -4.68 12.54
N LYS A 115 -7.77 -5.85 13.21
CA LYS A 115 -8.18 -5.91 14.62
C LYS A 115 -7.23 -5.14 15.53
N GLU A 116 -5.92 -5.33 15.37
CA GLU A 116 -4.91 -4.61 16.17
C GLU A 116 -5.01 -3.08 16.01
N ARG A 117 -5.39 -2.59 14.83
CA ARG A 117 -5.60 -1.16 14.58
C ARG A 117 -6.85 -0.64 15.29
N ILE A 118 -7.97 -1.35 15.21
CA ILE A 118 -9.21 -1.01 15.92
C ILE A 118 -8.98 -1.01 17.44
N ASP A 119 -8.25 -2.00 17.96
CA ASP A 119 -7.92 -2.11 19.38
C ASP A 119 -7.01 -0.96 19.85
N GLN A 120 -6.16 -0.41 18.97
CA GLN A 120 -5.34 0.78 19.28
C GLN A 120 -6.17 2.07 19.31
N GLU A 121 -7.13 2.20 18.41
CA GLU A 121 -8.01 3.38 18.33
C GLU A 121 -9.03 3.43 19.49
N THR A 122 -9.43 2.28 20.01
CA THR A 122 -10.48 2.16 21.06
C THR A 122 -9.96 2.25 22.50
N ARG A 123 -8.63 2.21 22.74
CA ARG A 123 -8.06 2.31 24.10
C ARG A 123 -8.16 3.73 24.68
N PRO A 124 -8.90 3.96 25.78
CA PRO A 124 -8.98 5.27 26.41
C PRO A 124 -7.67 5.56 27.16
N GLY A 125 -6.88 6.51 26.66
CA GLY A 125 -5.58 6.91 27.24
C GLY A 125 -4.45 7.19 26.24
N SER A 126 -4.67 7.00 24.93
CA SER A 126 -3.67 7.24 23.87
C SER A 126 -3.38 8.72 23.57
N THR A 127 -3.90 9.67 24.37
CA THR A 127 -3.71 11.12 24.19
C THR A 127 -2.29 11.60 24.52
N LYS A 128 -1.41 10.76 25.07
CA LYS A 128 0.04 11.04 25.04
C LYS A 128 0.60 10.55 23.70
N ARG A 129 0.50 11.42 22.69
CA ARG A 129 1.27 11.28 21.44
C ARG A 129 2.75 11.36 21.80
N ASP A 130 3.35 10.20 22.01
CA ASP A 130 4.80 10.07 22.01
C ASP A 130 5.24 10.23 20.54
N ASP A 131 5.59 11.46 20.17
CA ASP A 131 6.00 11.87 18.82
C ASP A 131 7.21 11.09 18.28
N SER A 132 7.83 10.24 19.12
CA SER A 132 8.91 9.32 18.77
C SER A 132 8.47 8.08 17.96
N LYS A 133 7.18 7.69 17.96
CA LYS A 133 6.66 6.56 17.17
C LYS A 133 6.02 6.96 15.83
N LYS A 134 6.43 8.08 15.22
CA LYS A 134 6.16 8.30 13.80
C LYS A 134 6.88 7.18 13.04
N ASN A 135 6.13 6.31 12.37
CA ASN A 135 6.55 5.11 11.61
C ASN A 135 6.37 3.77 12.34
N GLY A 136 5.28 3.59 13.12
CA GLY A 136 4.75 2.29 13.53
C GLY A 136 4.23 1.46 12.35
N THR A 137 5.10 1.15 11.40
CA THR A 137 4.79 0.34 10.23
C THR A 137 4.46 -1.07 10.70
N ILE A 138 3.38 -1.66 10.19
CA ILE A 138 2.88 -2.99 10.57
C ILE A 138 3.98 -4.07 10.47
N LEU A 139 4.92 -3.93 9.54
CA LEU A 139 6.10 -4.79 9.43
C LEU A 139 7.10 -4.70 10.60
N TYR A 140 7.22 -3.58 11.30
CA TYR A 140 8.03 -3.53 12.53
C TYR A 140 7.46 -4.42 13.63
N ASN A 141 6.14 -4.68 13.64
CA ASN A 141 5.52 -5.64 14.56
C ASN A 141 5.72 -7.10 14.12
N LEU A 142 5.99 -7.35 12.82
CA LEU A 142 6.37 -8.67 12.28
C LEU A 142 7.85 -8.98 12.48
N ARG A 143 8.69 -7.95 12.40
CA ARG A 143 10.13 -8.02 12.65
C ARG A 143 10.37 -7.99 14.16
N VAL A 144 10.15 -9.15 14.79
CA VAL A 144 10.45 -9.49 16.20
C VAL A 144 11.25 -8.41 16.96
N PRO A 145 10.67 -7.75 17.97
CA PRO A 145 11.43 -7.28 19.09
C PRO A 145 11.14 -8.23 20.26
N ASN A 146 12.01 -9.22 20.47
CA ASN A 146 12.31 -9.71 21.80
C ASN A 146 13.67 -10.41 21.79
N ARG A 147 14.58 -9.83 22.57
CA ARG A 147 15.66 -10.56 23.23
C ARG A 147 15.07 -11.63 24.12
#